data_AF-A0A5P6VTY3-F1
#
_entry.id   AF-A0A5P6VTY3-F1
#
_cell.length_a   1.000
_cell.length_b   1.000
_cell.length_c   1.000
_cell.angle_alpha   90.00
_cell.angle_beta   90.00
_cell.angle_gamma   90.00
#
_symmetry.space_group_name_H-M   'P 1'
#
loop_
_entity.id
_entity.type
_entity.pdbx_description
1 polymer ?
#
loop_
_entity_poly.entity_id
_entity_poly.type
_entity_poly.pdbx_seq_one_letter_code
_entity_poly.pdbx_strand_id
1 'polypeptide(L)'
;MTLDKLNIEAVKDHIVFKLINRDAHEEKLKDVPYIDYMDLAIVFYYYIPEIHVDDGNISIMITNRNINEWKVDVNFLMEAAMENTPRLLGLRVRGIFSTIADYLKDEELAQMAELEDINTPIYVATNNNACHGASVILYKHMLQAMAAKVKSNLYIIPCSIHELIILQAIEDVEYDTTELKEMIHYVNRNELRPSDVLSDNLYFYNRVSGELGIA
;
A
#
# COMPACT_ATOMS: atom_id res chain seq x y z
N MET A 1 5.44 13.07 -21.70
CA MET A 1 6.76 12.39 -21.81
C MET A 1 6.50 10.90 -21.94
N THR A 2 7.18 10.19 -22.84
CA THR A 2 7.02 8.73 -23.02
C THR A 2 8.32 8.03 -22.71
N LEU A 3 8.24 6.83 -22.12
CA LEU A 3 9.41 6.03 -21.74
C LEU A 3 10.14 5.42 -22.94
N ASP A 4 9.50 5.34 -24.10
CA ASP A 4 10.01 4.73 -25.35
C ASP A 4 11.33 5.31 -25.89
N LYS A 5 11.77 6.47 -25.38
CA LYS A 5 13.04 7.10 -25.77
C LYS A 5 14.16 6.94 -24.74
N LEU A 6 13.86 6.36 -23.58
CA LEU A 6 14.80 6.15 -22.48
C LEU A 6 15.28 4.71 -22.45
N ASN A 7 16.54 4.50 -22.07
CA ASN A 7 17.10 3.18 -21.83
C ASN A 7 16.98 2.79 -20.35
N ILE A 8 17.23 1.51 -20.05
CA ILE A 8 17.10 0.98 -18.69
C ILE A 8 18.01 1.69 -17.68
N GLU A 9 19.23 2.05 -18.07
CA GLU A 9 20.19 2.75 -17.21
C GLU A 9 19.70 4.13 -16.76
N ALA A 10 18.90 4.81 -17.59
CA ALA A 10 18.33 6.11 -17.24
C ALA A 10 17.13 6.02 -16.30
N VAL A 11 16.42 4.87 -16.27
CA VAL A 11 15.14 4.75 -15.55
C VAL A 11 15.20 3.89 -14.30
N LYS A 12 16.15 2.95 -14.21
CA LYS A 12 16.18 1.88 -13.20
C LYS A 12 16.12 2.38 -11.75
N ASP A 13 16.73 3.53 -11.46
CA ASP A 13 16.78 4.10 -10.10
C ASP A 13 15.49 4.83 -9.68
N HIS A 14 14.48 4.85 -10.56
CA HIS A 14 13.17 5.49 -10.32
C HIS A 14 12.01 4.56 -10.66
N ILE A 15 12.28 3.28 -10.92
CA ILE A 15 11.25 2.24 -11.05
C ILE A 15 10.73 1.96 -9.65
N VAL A 16 9.43 2.14 -9.44
CA VAL A 16 8.73 1.86 -8.18
C VAL A 16 7.50 1.01 -8.46
N PHE A 17 6.91 0.45 -7.41
CA PHE A 17 5.70 -0.37 -7.53
C PHE A 17 4.48 0.31 -6.92
N LYS A 18 3.31 -0.18 -7.33
CA LYS A 18 2.06 -0.03 -6.58
C LYS A 18 1.21 -1.29 -6.62
N LEU A 19 0.27 -1.38 -5.70
CA LEU A 19 -0.77 -2.40 -5.69
C LEU A 19 -2.02 -1.92 -6.41
N ILE A 20 -2.64 -2.82 -7.17
CA ILE A 20 -3.99 -2.68 -7.72
C ILE A 20 -4.78 -3.96 -7.47
N ASN A 21 -6.12 -3.85 -7.42
CA ASN A 21 -6.98 -5.03 -7.39
C ASN A 21 -6.80 -5.85 -8.67
N ARG A 22 -6.46 -7.14 -8.55
CA ARG A 22 -6.13 -7.96 -9.73
C ARG A 22 -7.35 -8.17 -10.63
N ASP A 23 -8.43 -8.64 -10.05
CA ASP A 23 -9.62 -9.07 -10.79
C ASP A 23 -10.32 -7.87 -11.44
N ALA A 24 -10.39 -6.72 -10.75
CA ALA A 24 -10.93 -5.49 -11.31
C ALA A 24 -10.08 -4.88 -12.45
N HIS A 25 -8.83 -5.31 -12.62
CA HIS A 25 -7.89 -4.77 -13.60
C HIS A 25 -7.38 -5.79 -14.63
N GLU A 26 -8.04 -6.95 -14.76
CA GLU A 26 -7.61 -8.06 -15.63
C GLU A 26 -7.27 -7.61 -17.06
N GLU A 27 -8.10 -6.77 -17.67
CA GLU A 27 -7.86 -6.24 -19.03
C GLU A 27 -6.58 -5.39 -19.11
N LYS A 28 -6.35 -4.52 -18.12
CA LYS A 28 -5.15 -3.68 -18.06
C LYS A 28 -3.88 -4.49 -17.83
N LEU A 29 -3.98 -5.57 -17.04
CA LEU A 29 -2.86 -6.47 -16.73
C LEU A 29 -2.33 -7.22 -17.95
N LYS A 30 -3.07 -7.26 -19.08
CA LYS A 30 -2.58 -7.80 -20.36
C LYS A 30 -1.48 -6.95 -20.99
N ASP A 31 -1.45 -5.65 -20.67
CA ASP A 31 -0.56 -4.67 -21.33
C ASP A 31 0.63 -4.23 -20.47
N VAL A 32 0.68 -4.63 -19.19
CA VAL A 32 1.72 -4.22 -18.24
C VAL A 32 2.37 -5.43 -17.56
N PRO A 33 3.66 -5.35 -17.19
CA PRO A 33 4.28 -6.37 -16.36
C PRO A 33 3.72 -6.30 -14.93
N TYR A 34 3.44 -7.46 -14.34
CA TYR A 34 2.94 -7.56 -12.99
C TYR A 34 3.38 -8.84 -12.29
N ILE A 35 3.28 -8.84 -10.97
CA ILE A 35 3.45 -10.02 -10.11
C ILE A 35 2.16 -10.21 -9.29
N ASP A 36 1.63 -11.43 -9.26
CA ASP A 36 0.50 -11.79 -8.42
C ASP A 36 0.84 -11.64 -6.92
N TYR A 37 -0.08 -11.05 -6.16
CA TYR A 37 0.07 -10.89 -4.72
C TYR A 37 -1.29 -11.03 -4.03
N MET A 38 -1.59 -12.24 -3.54
CA MET A 38 -2.93 -12.59 -3.02
C MET A 38 -4.03 -12.32 -4.08
N ASP A 39 -4.99 -11.46 -3.77
CA ASP A 39 -6.04 -10.95 -4.65
C ASP A 39 -5.67 -9.62 -5.35
N LEU A 40 -4.41 -9.18 -5.20
CA LEU A 40 -3.85 -7.98 -5.79
C LEU A 40 -2.83 -8.32 -6.87
N ALA A 41 -2.46 -7.30 -7.64
CA ALA A 41 -1.33 -7.32 -8.56
C ALA A 41 -0.34 -6.20 -8.21
N ILE A 42 0.94 -6.53 -8.17
CA ILE A 42 2.04 -5.57 -8.08
C ILE A 42 2.34 -5.09 -9.50
N VAL A 43 2.18 -3.79 -9.75
CA VAL A 43 2.48 -3.16 -11.05
C VAL A 43 3.54 -2.08 -10.90
N PHE A 44 4.25 -1.78 -11.99
CA PHE A 44 5.45 -0.95 -11.96
C PHE A 44 5.26 0.37 -12.72
N TYR A 45 5.86 1.43 -12.21
CA TYR A 45 5.86 2.74 -12.85
C TYR A 45 7.17 3.48 -12.64
N TYR A 46 7.47 4.37 -13.58
CA TYR A 46 8.57 5.32 -13.46
C TYR A 46 8.08 6.54 -12.68
N TYR A 47 8.71 6.82 -11.54
CA TYR A 47 8.37 7.93 -10.65
C TYR A 47 9.22 9.17 -10.94
N ILE A 48 8.58 10.34 -11.06
CA ILE A 48 9.24 11.61 -11.34
C ILE A 48 9.04 12.56 -10.15
N PRO A 49 9.98 12.61 -9.19
CA PRO A 49 9.82 13.40 -7.97
C PRO A 49 9.73 14.90 -8.23
N GLU A 50 10.32 15.40 -9.31
CA GLU A 50 10.43 16.84 -9.58
C GLU A 50 9.14 17.48 -10.10
N ILE A 51 8.17 16.67 -10.54
CA ILE A 51 6.92 17.19 -11.11
C ILE A 51 5.75 16.82 -10.20
N HIS A 52 5.24 17.83 -9.49
CA HIS A 52 4.07 17.74 -8.64
C HIS A 52 2.78 18.04 -9.43
N VAL A 53 1.73 17.28 -9.15
CA VAL A 53 0.35 17.46 -9.60
C VAL A 53 -0.57 17.40 -8.38
N ASP A 54 -1.83 17.78 -8.53
CA ASP A 54 -2.78 17.90 -7.40
C ASP A 54 -2.90 16.60 -6.56
N ASP A 55 -2.76 15.43 -7.20
CA ASP A 55 -2.82 14.10 -6.54
C ASP A 55 -1.44 13.44 -6.29
N GLY A 56 -0.35 14.22 -6.27
CA GLY A 56 1.00 13.74 -5.93
C GLY A 56 2.05 14.07 -6.98
N ASN A 57 2.77 13.07 -7.48
CA ASN A 57 3.79 13.26 -8.51
C ASN A 57 3.38 12.60 -9.82
N ILE A 58 3.91 13.11 -10.94
CA ILE A 58 3.77 12.43 -12.23
C ILE A 58 4.44 11.06 -12.15
N SER A 59 3.68 10.05 -12.54
CA SER A 59 4.16 8.70 -12.78
C SER A 59 3.84 8.27 -14.21
N ILE A 60 4.71 7.45 -14.79
CA ILE A 60 4.47 6.84 -16.10
C ILE A 60 4.43 5.32 -15.91
N MET A 61 3.29 4.71 -16.24
CA MET A 61 3.13 3.26 -16.18
C MET A 61 4.17 2.57 -17.09
N ILE A 62 4.85 1.55 -16.56
CA ILE A 62 5.73 0.70 -17.36
C ILE A 62 4.86 -0.34 -18.04
N THR A 63 5.03 -0.52 -19.35
CA THR A 63 4.24 -1.45 -20.16
C THR A 63 5.07 -2.65 -20.60
N ASN A 64 4.40 -3.70 -21.10
CA ASN A 64 5.07 -4.87 -21.69
C ASN A 64 5.98 -4.47 -22.87
N ARG A 65 5.63 -3.41 -23.60
CA ARG A 65 6.49 -2.84 -24.64
C ARG A 65 7.80 -2.29 -24.06
N ASN A 66 7.75 -1.57 -22.94
CA ASN A 66 8.94 -0.95 -22.35
C ASN A 66 9.95 -2.00 -21.90
N ILE A 67 9.51 -3.06 -21.20
CA ILE A 67 10.43 -4.12 -20.76
C ILE A 67 11.05 -4.89 -21.93
N ASN A 68 10.29 -5.09 -23.02
CA ASN A 68 10.80 -5.70 -24.25
C ASN A 68 11.87 -4.84 -24.93
N GLU A 69 11.66 -3.52 -25.00
CA GLU A 69 12.63 -2.56 -25.55
C GLU A 69 13.89 -2.48 -24.67
N TRP A 70 13.73 -2.49 -23.34
CA TRP A 70 14.82 -2.48 -22.36
C TRP A 70 15.55 -3.82 -22.23
N LYS A 71 14.97 -4.90 -22.76
CA LYS A 71 15.47 -6.29 -22.67
C LYS A 71 15.65 -6.75 -21.22
N VAL A 72 14.66 -6.44 -20.38
CA VAL A 72 14.56 -6.88 -18.99
C VAL A 72 13.27 -7.66 -18.77
N ASP A 73 13.20 -8.41 -17.67
CA ASP A 73 11.99 -9.12 -17.27
C ASP A 73 11.30 -8.45 -16.08
N VAL A 74 10.18 -9.01 -15.63
CA VAL A 74 9.43 -8.50 -14.49
C VAL A 74 10.20 -8.64 -13.16
N ASN A 75 11.09 -9.62 -13.04
CA ASN A 75 11.89 -9.82 -11.83
C ASN A 75 12.87 -8.67 -11.64
N PHE A 76 13.50 -8.20 -12.72
CA PHE A 76 14.34 -7.01 -12.69
C PHE A 76 13.58 -5.79 -12.17
N LEU A 77 12.33 -5.58 -12.63
CA LEU A 77 11.50 -4.48 -12.15
C LEU A 77 11.19 -4.61 -10.66
N MET A 78 10.88 -5.82 -10.19
CA MET A 78 10.60 -6.09 -8.80
C MET A 78 11.81 -5.82 -7.91
N GLU A 79 12.99 -6.30 -8.30
CA GLU A 79 14.24 -6.05 -7.56
C GLU A 79 14.53 -4.55 -7.45
N ALA A 80 14.46 -3.81 -8.56
CA ALA A 80 14.65 -2.36 -8.58
C ALA A 80 13.61 -1.64 -7.71
N ALA A 81 12.32 -1.99 -7.85
CA ALA A 81 11.24 -1.34 -7.13
C ALA A 81 11.27 -1.63 -5.62
N MET A 82 11.75 -2.80 -5.19
CA MET A 82 11.93 -3.13 -3.77
C MET A 82 12.96 -2.24 -3.07
N GLU A 83 13.99 -1.79 -3.78
CA GLU A 83 14.96 -0.81 -3.27
C GLU A 83 14.44 0.63 -3.39
N ASN A 84 13.89 0.97 -4.55
CA ASN A 84 13.53 2.34 -4.88
C ASN A 84 12.27 2.83 -4.16
N THR A 85 11.24 2.00 -4.03
CA THR A 85 9.94 2.46 -3.51
C THR A 85 10.07 2.97 -2.07
N PRO A 86 10.71 2.23 -1.12
CA PRO A 86 10.95 2.76 0.22
C PRO A 86 11.90 3.96 0.24
N ARG A 87 12.94 3.96 -0.62
CA ARG A 87 13.93 5.05 -0.68
C ARG A 87 13.31 6.38 -1.17
N LEU A 88 12.43 6.31 -2.17
CA LEU A 88 11.85 7.47 -2.83
C LEU A 88 10.56 7.93 -2.17
N LEU A 89 9.70 7.00 -1.75
CA LEU A 89 8.37 7.31 -1.22
C LEU A 89 8.30 7.23 0.31
N GLY A 90 9.25 6.56 0.96
CA GLY A 90 9.28 6.41 2.41
C GLY A 90 8.13 5.57 2.97
N LEU A 91 8.07 5.51 4.29
CA LEU A 91 7.06 4.84 5.10
C LEU A 91 6.58 5.81 6.17
N ARG A 92 5.27 5.96 6.30
CA ARG A 92 4.61 6.72 7.35
C ARG A 92 3.59 5.82 8.04
N VAL A 93 3.77 5.62 9.35
CA VAL A 93 2.83 4.89 10.19
C VAL A 93 2.46 5.76 11.37
N ARG A 94 1.17 6.03 11.54
CA ARG A 94 0.63 6.86 12.64
C ARG A 94 -0.57 6.20 13.28
N GLY A 95 -0.87 6.56 14.51
CA GLY A 95 -2.13 6.15 15.12
C GLY A 95 -3.33 6.79 14.40
N ILE A 96 -4.49 6.17 14.57
CA ILE A 96 -5.70 6.58 13.85
C ILE A 96 -6.14 8.00 14.25
N PHE A 97 -6.08 8.37 15.52
CA PHE A 97 -6.52 9.70 15.97
C PHE A 97 -5.58 10.78 15.44
N SER A 98 -4.27 10.52 15.45
CA SER A 98 -3.29 11.42 14.85
C SER A 98 -3.54 11.62 13.36
N THR A 99 -3.98 10.56 12.67
CA THR A 99 -4.28 10.63 11.23
C THR A 99 -5.55 11.44 10.96
N ILE A 100 -6.59 11.26 11.78
CA ILE A 100 -7.84 12.03 11.68
C ILE A 100 -7.59 13.51 11.98
N ALA A 101 -6.82 13.82 13.02
CA ALA A 101 -6.47 15.21 13.38
C ALA A 101 -5.76 15.94 12.24
N ASP A 102 -4.79 15.28 11.60
CA ASP A 102 -4.08 15.79 10.44
C ASP A 102 -5.02 16.04 9.25
N TYR A 103 -5.92 15.10 8.97
CA TYR A 103 -6.87 15.22 7.88
C TYR A 103 -7.84 16.40 8.08
N LEU A 104 -8.34 16.58 9.30
CA LEU A 104 -9.23 17.68 9.66
C LEU A 104 -8.49 19.01 9.85
N LYS A 105 -7.16 19.00 9.92
CA LYS A 105 -6.31 20.15 10.29
C LYS A 105 -6.74 20.77 11.62
N ASP A 106 -7.03 19.91 12.60
CA ASP A 106 -7.53 20.29 13.91
C ASP A 106 -6.40 20.21 14.95
N GLU A 107 -5.90 21.37 15.38
CA GLU A 107 -4.80 21.48 16.34
C GLU A 107 -5.20 21.08 17.77
N GLU A 108 -6.48 21.21 18.15
CA GLU A 108 -6.96 20.79 19.47
C GLU A 108 -7.02 19.25 19.52
N LEU A 109 -7.59 18.63 18.48
CA LEU A 109 -7.61 17.17 18.37
C LEU A 109 -6.19 16.60 18.29
N ALA A 110 -5.26 17.27 17.60
CA ALA A 110 -3.87 16.82 17.50
C ALA A 110 -3.17 16.73 18.87
N GLN A 111 -3.45 17.65 19.80
CA GLN A 111 -2.88 17.63 21.15
C GLN A 111 -3.39 16.44 21.97
N MET A 112 -4.62 16.00 21.74
CA MET A 112 -5.23 14.86 22.43
C MET A 112 -4.90 13.53 21.76
N ALA A 113 -4.70 13.54 20.44
CA ALA A 113 -4.54 12.36 19.61
C ALA A 113 -3.38 11.46 20.03
N GLU A 114 -2.23 12.03 20.41
CA GLU A 114 -1.08 11.24 20.84
C GLU A 114 -1.39 10.38 22.08
N LEU A 115 -2.17 10.93 23.02
CA LEU A 115 -2.59 10.20 24.23
C LEU A 115 -3.62 9.11 23.90
N GLU A 116 -4.56 9.39 23.00
CA GLU A 116 -5.58 8.43 22.57
C GLU A 116 -4.96 7.27 21.76
N ASP A 117 -3.98 7.57 20.91
CA ASP A 117 -3.26 6.59 20.10
C ASP A 117 -2.38 5.63 20.95
N ILE A 118 -1.96 6.04 22.15
CA ILE A 118 -1.26 5.14 23.08
C ILE A 118 -2.18 4.00 23.54
N ASN A 119 -3.47 4.31 23.74
CA ASN A 119 -4.45 3.35 24.24
C ASN A 119 -5.19 2.62 23.12
N THR A 120 -5.00 3.02 21.87
CA THR A 120 -5.72 2.51 20.71
C THR A 120 -4.74 1.91 19.70
N PRO A 121 -4.56 0.58 19.65
CA PRO A 121 -3.60 -0.08 18.77
C PRO A 121 -4.13 -0.19 17.33
N ILE A 122 -4.55 0.94 16.76
CA ILE A 122 -5.01 1.11 15.39
C ILE A 122 -4.06 2.08 14.70
N TYR A 123 -3.47 1.64 13.60
CA TYR A 123 -2.49 2.42 12.86
C TYR A 123 -2.89 2.58 11.41
N VAL A 124 -2.64 3.76 10.86
CA VAL A 124 -2.70 4.01 9.42
C VAL A 124 -1.28 3.94 8.87
N ALA A 125 -1.08 3.09 7.87
CA ALA A 125 0.20 2.91 7.19
C ALA A 125 0.08 3.35 5.72
N THR A 126 0.98 4.25 5.32
CA THR A 126 1.05 4.80 3.96
C THR A 126 2.48 5.26 3.66
N ASN A 127 2.73 5.84 2.49
CA ASN A 127 4.01 6.48 2.15
C ASN A 127 3.98 7.99 2.47
N ASN A 128 5.10 8.68 2.30
CA ASN A 128 5.23 10.10 2.64
C ASN A 128 4.32 11.01 1.80
N ASN A 129 3.89 10.53 0.63
CA ASN A 129 3.05 11.28 -0.29
C ASN A 129 1.55 10.99 -0.12
N ALA A 130 1.17 10.02 0.74
CA ALA A 130 -0.20 9.50 0.84
C ALA A 130 -0.80 9.06 -0.51
N CYS A 131 0.05 8.64 -1.45
CA CYS A 131 -0.36 8.31 -2.83
C CYS A 131 0.15 6.95 -3.24
N HIS A 132 -0.76 6.02 -3.57
CA HIS A 132 -0.44 4.60 -3.81
C HIS A 132 0.31 3.93 -2.64
N GLY A 133 0.12 4.47 -1.43
CA GLY A 133 0.87 4.11 -0.24
C GLY A 133 0.48 2.78 0.39
N ALA A 134 -0.61 2.13 -0.01
CA ALA A 134 -0.94 0.79 0.49
C ALA A 134 0.14 -0.26 0.16
N SER A 135 0.97 0.04 -0.83
CA SER A 135 2.12 -0.77 -1.24
C SER A 135 3.19 -0.90 -0.17
N VAL A 136 3.14 -0.12 0.93
CA VAL A 136 4.02 -0.31 2.09
C VAL A 136 3.90 -1.69 2.73
N ILE A 137 2.82 -2.44 2.47
CA ILE A 137 2.70 -3.85 2.89
C ILE A 137 3.82 -4.73 2.31
N LEU A 138 4.36 -4.36 1.15
CA LEU A 138 5.45 -5.06 0.47
C LEU A 138 6.83 -4.70 1.06
N TYR A 139 6.90 -3.66 1.90
CA TYR A 139 8.19 -3.21 2.43
C TYR A 139 8.75 -4.26 3.39
N LYS A 140 10.01 -4.62 3.14
CA LYS A 140 10.71 -5.63 3.93
C LYS A 140 10.65 -5.27 5.41
N HIS A 141 10.26 -6.24 6.24
CA HIS A 141 10.14 -6.13 7.70
C HIS A 141 9.08 -5.16 8.23
N MET A 142 8.28 -4.48 7.39
CA MET A 142 7.27 -3.53 7.88
C MET A 142 6.26 -4.22 8.82
N LEU A 143 5.62 -5.29 8.35
CA LEU A 143 4.65 -6.04 9.16
C LEU A 143 5.30 -6.71 10.38
N GLN A 144 6.53 -7.22 10.23
CA GLN A 144 7.28 -7.79 11.35
C GLN A 144 7.55 -6.74 12.44
N ALA A 145 7.95 -5.53 12.06
CA ALA A 145 8.18 -4.43 12.99
C ALA A 145 6.88 -3.98 13.66
N MET A 146 5.77 -3.93 12.92
CA MET A 146 4.45 -3.60 13.46
C MET A 146 3.96 -4.65 14.46
N ALA A 147 4.03 -5.93 14.10
CA ALA A 147 3.66 -7.04 14.97
C ALA A 147 4.53 -7.09 16.23
N ALA A 148 5.83 -6.77 16.12
CA ALA A 148 6.73 -6.66 17.26
C ALA A 148 6.38 -5.47 18.17
N LYS A 149 6.01 -4.32 17.58
CA LYS A 149 5.59 -3.10 18.30
C LYS A 149 4.36 -3.36 19.15
N VAL A 150 3.31 -3.96 18.57
CA VAL A 150 2.05 -4.24 19.28
C VAL A 150 2.07 -5.57 20.04
N LYS A 151 3.12 -6.38 19.85
CA LYS A 151 3.32 -7.71 20.44
C LYS A 151 2.18 -8.69 20.15
N SER A 152 1.58 -8.62 18.97
CA SER A 152 0.46 -9.50 18.56
C SER A 152 0.51 -9.81 17.06
N ASN A 153 -0.32 -10.75 16.62
CA ASN A 153 -0.74 -10.87 15.22
C ASN A 153 -1.47 -9.59 14.78
N LEU A 154 -1.59 -9.38 13.47
CA LEU A 154 -2.21 -8.18 12.92
C LEU A 154 -3.38 -8.55 12.03
N TYR A 155 -4.46 -7.78 12.14
CA TYR A 155 -5.43 -7.63 11.06
C TYR A 155 -5.06 -6.41 10.23
N ILE A 156 -5.15 -6.53 8.90
CA ILE A 156 -4.79 -5.46 7.98
C ILE A 156 -5.95 -5.25 7.02
N ILE A 157 -6.45 -4.03 7.00
CA ILE A 157 -7.53 -3.58 6.12
C ILE A 157 -6.89 -2.81 4.96
N PRO A 158 -7.04 -3.29 3.71
CA PRO A 158 -6.67 -2.55 2.50
C PRO A 158 -7.64 -1.38 2.25
N CYS A 159 -7.58 -0.37 3.10
CA CYS A 159 -8.53 0.76 3.15
C CYS A 159 -8.73 1.41 1.78
N SER A 160 -7.64 1.63 1.04
CA SER A 160 -7.68 2.07 -0.36
C SER A 160 -6.35 1.74 -1.04
N ILE A 161 -6.17 2.13 -2.30
CA ILE A 161 -4.85 2.08 -2.94
C ILE A 161 -3.82 2.98 -2.23
N HIS A 162 -4.27 3.95 -1.43
CA HIS A 162 -3.43 4.98 -0.81
C HIS A 162 -2.89 4.59 0.56
N GLU A 163 -3.57 3.71 1.30
CA GLU A 163 -3.22 3.42 2.69
C GLU A 163 -3.83 2.11 3.20
N LEU A 164 -3.27 1.61 4.30
CA LEU A 164 -3.73 0.45 5.04
C LEU A 164 -4.11 0.87 6.46
N ILE A 165 -5.12 0.22 7.03
CA ILE A 165 -5.37 0.25 8.48
C ILE A 165 -4.85 -1.06 9.08
N ILE A 166 -4.03 -0.96 10.12
CA ILE A 166 -3.43 -2.09 10.83
C ILE A 166 -4.00 -2.12 12.25
N LEU A 167 -4.60 -3.24 12.60
CA LEU A 167 -5.21 -3.50 13.90
C LEU A 167 -4.44 -4.60 14.62
N GLN A 168 -4.28 -4.46 15.92
CA GLN A 168 -3.88 -5.59 16.76
C GLN A 168 -4.96 -6.68 16.73
N ALA A 169 -4.57 -7.92 16.46
CA ALA A 169 -5.43 -9.07 16.72
C ALA A 169 -5.51 -9.30 18.23
N ILE A 170 -6.71 -9.55 18.75
CA ILE A 170 -6.91 -9.92 20.16
C ILE A 170 -6.66 -11.42 20.29
N GLU A 171 -5.67 -11.80 21.07
CA GLU A 171 -5.37 -13.21 21.38
C GLU A 171 -6.50 -13.81 22.25
N ASP A 172 -6.75 -15.12 22.11
CA ASP A 172 -7.71 -15.89 22.90
C ASP A 172 -9.20 -15.48 22.81
N VAL A 173 -9.55 -14.65 21.82
CA VAL A 173 -10.93 -14.42 21.41
C VAL A 173 -11.07 -14.94 19.98
N GLU A 174 -11.99 -15.89 19.75
CA GLU A 174 -12.49 -16.15 18.40
C GLU A 174 -13.20 -14.87 17.95
N TYR A 175 -12.44 -13.99 17.31
CA TYR A 175 -12.98 -12.75 16.80
C TYR A 175 -13.77 -13.08 15.54
N ASP A 176 -15.09 -12.96 15.61
CA ASP A 176 -15.91 -13.00 14.41
C ASP A 176 -15.52 -11.81 13.53
N THR A 177 -14.81 -12.11 12.44
CA THR A 177 -14.37 -11.08 11.49
C THR A 177 -15.48 -10.64 10.54
N THR A 178 -16.68 -11.22 10.66
CA THR A 178 -17.83 -10.89 9.79
C THR A 178 -18.15 -9.41 9.81
N GLU A 179 -18.24 -8.78 11.00
CA GLU A 179 -18.53 -7.34 11.11
C GLU A 179 -17.45 -6.47 10.43
N LEU A 180 -16.17 -6.85 10.58
CA LEU A 180 -15.06 -6.15 9.91
C LEU A 180 -15.14 -6.32 8.39
N LYS A 181 -15.41 -7.54 7.90
CA LYS A 181 -15.56 -7.82 6.46
C LYS A 181 -16.75 -7.05 5.88
N GLU A 182 -17.88 -7.02 6.57
CA GLU A 182 -19.06 -6.25 6.18
C GLU A 182 -18.77 -4.74 6.14
N MET A 183 -18.05 -4.21 7.13
CA MET A 183 -17.60 -2.81 7.14
C MET A 183 -16.72 -2.50 5.94
N ILE A 184 -15.74 -3.35 5.61
CA ILE A 184 -14.87 -3.18 4.44
C ILE A 184 -15.71 -3.12 3.15
N HIS A 185 -16.62 -4.07 2.97
CA HIS A 185 -17.49 -4.12 1.80
C HIS A 185 -18.37 -2.87 1.69
N TYR A 186 -18.93 -2.41 2.82
CA TYR A 186 -19.77 -1.21 2.86
C TYR A 186 -18.97 0.03 2.43
N VAL A 187 -17.81 0.28 3.04
CA VAL A 187 -16.97 1.44 2.73
C VAL A 187 -16.52 1.42 1.27
N ASN A 188 -16.04 0.27 0.78
CA ASN A 188 -15.57 0.13 -0.60
C ASN A 188 -16.65 0.45 -1.64
N ARG A 189 -17.91 0.11 -1.35
CA ARG A 189 -19.03 0.29 -2.30
C ARG A 189 -19.70 1.66 -2.20
N ASN A 190 -19.68 2.30 -1.03
CA ASN A 190 -20.48 3.51 -0.77
C ASN A 190 -19.64 4.77 -0.60
N GLU A 191 -18.41 4.66 -0.11
CA GLU A 191 -17.59 5.81 0.30
C GLU A 191 -16.35 6.03 -0.59
N LEU A 192 -15.97 5.03 -1.40
CA LEU A 192 -14.79 5.10 -2.25
C LEU A 192 -15.14 5.17 -3.74
N ARG A 193 -14.27 5.85 -4.49
CA ARG A 193 -14.28 5.76 -5.95
C ARG A 193 -13.84 4.35 -6.36
N PRO A 194 -14.40 3.78 -7.44
CA PRO A 194 -13.97 2.46 -7.93
C PRO A 194 -12.46 2.34 -8.20
N SER A 195 -11.81 3.46 -8.57
CA SER A 195 -10.35 3.52 -8.78
C SER A 195 -9.54 3.41 -7.50
N ASP A 196 -10.13 3.73 -6.35
CA ASP A 196 -9.45 3.85 -5.06
C ASP A 196 -9.62 2.58 -4.22
N VAL A 197 -10.58 1.70 -4.57
CA VAL A 197 -10.79 0.40 -3.93
C VAL A 197 -9.63 -0.54 -4.24
N LEU A 198 -8.97 -1.05 -3.20
CA LEU A 198 -7.85 -1.98 -3.35
C LEU A 198 -8.28 -3.44 -3.19
N SER A 199 -8.99 -3.77 -2.11
CA SER A 199 -9.49 -5.13 -1.86
C SER A 199 -10.72 -5.10 -0.95
N ASP A 200 -11.63 -6.04 -1.17
CA ASP A 200 -12.77 -6.34 -0.28
C ASP A 200 -12.39 -7.30 0.87
N ASN A 201 -11.15 -7.81 0.88
CA ASN A 201 -10.68 -8.81 1.83
C ASN A 201 -10.02 -8.19 3.06
N LEU A 202 -10.19 -8.86 4.20
CA LEU A 202 -9.41 -8.64 5.41
C LEU A 202 -8.14 -9.51 5.34
N TYR A 203 -6.97 -8.95 5.64
CA TYR A 203 -5.74 -9.74 5.72
C TYR A 203 -5.35 -10.00 7.17
N PHE A 204 -4.62 -11.09 7.37
CA PHE A 204 -4.07 -11.50 8.66
C PHE A 204 -2.58 -11.78 8.54
N TYR A 205 -1.79 -11.16 9.43
CA TYR A 205 -0.37 -11.41 9.57
C TYR A 205 -0.08 -12.16 10.87
N ASN A 206 0.48 -13.36 10.75
CA ASN A 206 0.89 -14.16 11.88
C ASN A 206 2.30 -13.73 12.33
N ARG A 207 2.41 -13.24 13.55
CA ARG A 207 3.66 -12.76 14.14
C ARG A 207 4.71 -13.87 14.31
N VAL A 208 4.28 -15.10 14.57
CA VAL A 208 5.16 -16.24 14.85
C VAL A 208 5.69 -16.86 13.57
N SER A 209 4.84 -17.16 12.59
CA SER A 209 5.28 -17.71 11.31
C SER A 209 5.85 -16.64 10.37
N GLY A 210 5.45 -15.38 10.56
CA GLY A 210 5.81 -14.28 9.67
C GLY A 210 5.02 -14.28 8.35
N GLU A 211 3.96 -15.07 8.26
CA GLU A 211 3.14 -15.22 7.07
C GLU A 211 1.98 -14.22 7.05
N LEU A 212 1.71 -13.68 5.86
CA LEU A 212 0.54 -12.88 5.55
C LEU A 212 -0.42 -13.71 4.68
N GLY A 213 -1.72 -13.65 4.98
CA GLY A 213 -2.76 -14.25 4.15
C GLY A 213 -4.09 -13.53 4.26
N ILE A 214 -5.07 -13.98 3.47
CA ILE A 214 -6.46 -13.52 3.56
C ILE A 214 -7.15 -14.26 4.72
N ALA A 215 -7.84 -13.50 5.57
CA ALA A 215 -8.56 -13.98 6.76
C ALA A 215 -10.00 -14.40 6.43
#